data_AF-A0A658NM74-F1
#
_entry.id   AF-A0A658NM74-F1
#
_cell.length_a   1.000
_cell.length_b   1.000
_cell.length_c   1.000
_cell.angle_alpha   90.00
_cell.angle_beta   90.00
_cell.angle_gamma   90.00
#
_symmetry.space_group_name_H-M   'P 1'
#
loop_
_entity.id
_entity.type
_entity.pdbx_description
1 polymer ?
#
loop_
_entity_poly.entity_id
_entity_poly.type
_entity_poly.pdbx_seq_one_letter_code
_entity_poly.pdbx_strand_id
1 'polypeptide(L)'
;NLAVARAINSDTPAVRMLQADAAHPPFAPASVDYVISPRFLHHFAPDALIDLLRAVSPCARRGLIMSDLVRGRLPLAAFWLVQP
;
A
#
# COMPACT_ATOMS: atom_id res chain seq x y z
N ASN A 1 -12.56 -2.05 6.07
CA ASN A 1 -14.01 -1.79 5.84
C ASN A 1 -14.16 -0.34 5.38
N LEU A 2 -14.66 -0.09 4.15
CA LEU A 2 -14.80 1.25 3.55
C LEU A 2 -15.67 2.19 4.40
N ALA A 3 -16.71 1.66 5.07
CA ALA A 3 -17.60 2.46 5.91
C ALA A 3 -16.82 3.09 7.09
N VAL A 4 -15.94 2.31 7.73
CA VAL A 4 -15.09 2.79 8.83
C VAL A 4 -14.11 3.85 8.33
N ALA A 5 -13.47 3.62 7.17
CA ALA A 5 -12.54 4.61 6.60
C ALA A 5 -13.24 5.94 6.28
N ARG A 6 -14.47 5.91 5.77
CA ARG A 6 -15.28 7.11 5.53
C ARG A 6 -15.64 7.83 6.82
N ALA A 7 -16.07 7.09 7.85
CA ALA A 7 -16.43 7.68 9.14
C ALA A 7 -15.25 8.39 9.81
N ILE A 8 -14.05 7.79 9.78
CA ILE A 8 -12.84 8.38 10.39
C ILE A 8 -12.37 9.64 9.65
N ASN A 9 -12.69 9.77 8.36
CA ASN A 9 -12.18 10.84 7.50
C ASN A 9 -13.31 11.76 6.98
N SER A 10 -14.47 11.81 7.66
CA SER A 10 -15.62 12.62 7.24
C SER A 10 -15.28 14.10 7.08
N ASP A 11 -14.35 14.58 7.92
CA ASP A 11 -13.99 15.99 8.03
C ASP A 11 -12.73 16.33 7.22
N THR A 12 -12.28 15.43 6.33
CA THR A 12 -11.11 15.64 5.45
C THR A 12 -11.54 15.60 3.98
N PRO A 13 -12.06 16.71 3.41
CA PRO A 13 -12.61 16.73 2.05
C PRO A 13 -11.61 16.35 0.95
N ALA A 14 -10.31 16.55 1.21
CA ALA A 14 -9.23 16.23 0.29
C ALA A 14 -8.98 14.71 0.14
N VAL A 15 -9.47 13.88 1.06
CA VAL A 15 -9.32 12.42 1.01
C VAL A 15 -10.60 11.81 0.46
N ARG A 16 -10.47 11.09 -0.67
CA ARG A 16 -11.57 10.36 -1.30
C ARG A 16 -11.34 8.87 -1.14
N MET A 17 -12.36 8.14 -0.72
CA MET A 17 -12.27 6.70 -0.50
C MET A 17 -12.97 5.93 -1.61
N LEU A 18 -12.28 4.90 -2.09
CA LEU A 18 -12.74 4.00 -3.13
C LEU A 18 -12.57 2.56 -2.65
N GLN A 19 -13.56 1.71 -2.94
CA GLN A 19 -13.41 0.26 -2.82
C GLN A 19 -13.19 -0.30 -4.21
N ALA A 20 -12.04 -0.93 -4.42
CA ALA A 20 -11.62 -1.50 -5.67
C ALA A 20 -10.68 -2.68 -5.43
N ASP A 21 -10.45 -3.47 -6.47
CA ASP A 21 -9.39 -4.47 -6.51
C ASP A 21 -8.06 -3.78 -6.86
N ALA A 22 -7.03 -3.96 -6.02
CA ALA A 22 -5.72 -3.37 -6.24
C ALA A 22 -4.97 -4.01 -7.42
N ALA A 23 -5.29 -5.25 -7.79
CA ALA A 23 -4.75 -5.91 -8.98
C ALA A 23 -5.38 -5.37 -10.29
N HIS A 24 -6.49 -4.64 -10.19
CA HIS A 24 -7.20 -4.04 -11.31
C HIS A 24 -7.61 -2.60 -10.97
N PRO A 25 -6.63 -1.69 -10.79
CA PRO A 25 -6.92 -0.34 -10.33
C PRO A 25 -7.80 0.40 -11.34
N PRO A 26 -8.88 1.08 -10.90
CA PRO A 26 -9.79 1.81 -11.77
C PRO A 26 -9.25 3.21 -12.12
N PHE A 27 -7.97 3.27 -12.47
CA PHE A 27 -7.26 4.51 -12.79
C PHE A 27 -6.62 4.39 -14.17
N ALA A 28 -6.71 5.47 -14.95
CA ALA A 28 -6.05 5.52 -16.24
C ALA A 28 -4.51 5.58 -16.07
N PRO A 29 -3.73 5.21 -17.09
CA PRO A 29 -2.29 5.41 -17.06
C PRO A 29 -1.90 6.86 -16.77
N ALA A 30 -0.89 7.06 -15.94
CA ALA A 30 -0.35 8.35 -15.50
C ALA A 30 -1.39 9.34 -14.92
N SER A 31 -2.53 8.85 -14.42
CA SER A 31 -3.62 9.71 -13.91
C SER A 31 -3.39 10.21 -12.47
N VAL A 32 -2.45 9.62 -11.74
CA VAL A 32 -2.05 10.07 -10.40
C VAL A 32 -0.56 10.33 -10.34
N ASP A 33 -0.14 11.23 -9.45
CA ASP A 33 1.29 11.56 -9.35
C ASP A 33 2.11 10.45 -8.70
N TYR A 34 1.59 9.94 -7.59
CA TYR A 34 2.22 8.87 -6.83
C TYR A 34 1.16 7.85 -6.41
N VAL A 35 1.57 6.58 -6.38
CA VAL A 35 0.82 5.53 -5.67
C VAL A 35 1.58 5.22 -4.39
N ILE A 36 0.89 5.30 -3.25
CA ILE A 36 1.48 5.15 -1.92
C ILE A 36 0.89 3.92 -1.25
N SER A 37 1.74 3.06 -0.67
CA SER A 37 1.29 1.89 0.08
C SER A 37 2.09 1.65 1.35
N PRO A 38 1.54 2.00 2.53
CA PRO A 38 2.13 1.67 3.82
C PRO A 38 1.61 0.32 4.35
N ARG A 39 2.53 -0.60 4.67
CA ARG A 39 2.29 -1.90 5.34
C ARG A 39 1.26 -2.80 4.64
N PHE A 40 1.22 -2.79 3.31
CA PHE A 40 0.25 -3.56 2.53
C PHE A 40 0.87 -4.78 1.85
N LEU A 41 2.09 -4.63 1.34
CA LEU A 41 2.74 -5.57 0.42
C LEU A 41 3.10 -6.90 1.10
N HIS A 42 3.38 -6.91 2.40
CA HIS A 42 3.72 -8.12 3.14
C HIS A 42 2.59 -9.16 3.28
N HIS A 43 1.38 -8.85 2.80
CA HIS A 43 0.27 -9.81 2.72
C HIS A 43 0.34 -10.67 1.45
N PHE A 44 1.16 -10.30 0.47
CA PHE A 44 1.24 -10.98 -0.82
C PHE A 44 2.42 -11.94 -0.87
N ALA A 45 2.21 -13.07 -1.56
CA ALA A 45 3.31 -13.92 -2.03
C ALA A 45 4.15 -13.14 -3.07
N PRO A 46 5.44 -13.49 -3.27
CA PRO A 46 6.31 -12.75 -4.18
C PRO A 46 5.75 -12.56 -5.59
N ASP A 47 5.19 -13.61 -6.20
CA ASP A 47 4.64 -13.54 -7.56
C ASP A 47 3.42 -12.62 -7.63
N ALA A 48 2.51 -12.75 -6.66
CA ALA A 48 1.33 -11.89 -6.55
C ALA A 48 1.70 -10.42 -6.31
N LEU A 49 2.79 -10.17 -5.57
CA LEU A 49 3.32 -8.83 -5.37
C LEU A 49 3.87 -8.24 -6.68
N ILE A 50 4.59 -9.03 -7.47
CA ILE A 50 5.09 -8.60 -8.78
C ILE A 50 3.92 -8.21 -9.69
N ASP A 51 2.86 -9.03 -9.73
CA ASP A 51 1.68 -8.75 -10.56
C ASP A 51 0.91 -7.51 -10.07
N LEU A 52 0.75 -7.35 -8.76
CA LEU A 52 0.20 -6.13 -8.17
C LEU A 52 1.01 -4.89 -8.58
N LEU A 53 2.34 -4.94 -8.47
CA LEU A 53 3.21 -3.81 -8.82
C LEU A 53 3.11 -3.47 -10.32
N ARG A 54 3.03 -4.48 -11.19
CA ARG A 54 2.79 -4.29 -12.64
C ARG A 54 1.44 -3.65 -12.93
N ALA A 55 0.41 -3.99 -12.16
CA ALA A 55 -0.93 -3.43 -12.34
C ALA A 55 -1.01 -1.95 -11.93
N VAL A 56 -0.33 -1.55 -10.84
CA VAL A 56 -0.42 -0.18 -10.30
C VAL A 56 0.65 0.77 -10.84
N SER A 57 1.81 0.28 -11.30
CA SER A 57 2.89 1.14 -11.81
C SER A 57 2.46 2.06 -12.97
N PRO A 58 1.63 1.62 -13.94
CA PRO A 58 1.21 2.47 -15.04
C PRO A 58 0.34 3.65 -14.61
N CYS A 59 -0.38 3.54 -13.49
CA CYS A 59 -1.23 4.62 -12.98
C CYS A 59 -0.42 5.82 -12.46
N ALA A 60 0.83 5.59 -12.03
CA ALA A 60 1.68 6.59 -11.42
C ALA A 60 2.49 7.37 -12.47
N ARG A 61 2.38 8.69 -12.47
CA ARG A 61 3.16 9.58 -13.33
C ARG A 61 4.61 9.74 -12.88
N ARG A 62 4.86 9.81 -11.57
CA ARG A 62 6.20 10.06 -11.01
C ARG A 62 6.80 8.83 -10.34
N GLY A 63 5.98 8.00 -9.69
CA GLY A 63 6.47 6.73 -9.16
C GLY A 63 5.64 6.17 -8.00
N LEU A 64 6.21 5.13 -7.40
CA LEU A 64 5.63 4.37 -6.30
C LEU A 64 6.35 4.70 -5.00
N ILE A 65 5.60 4.95 -3.92
CA ILE A 65 6.14 5.13 -2.56
C ILE A 65 5.62 3.99 -1.70
N MET A 66 6.46 2.98 -1.51
CA MET A 66 6.10 1.75 -0.80
C MET A 66 6.90 1.67 0.50
N SER A 67 6.20 1.52 1.62
CA SER A 67 6.83 1.34 2.94
C SER A 67 6.30 0.08 3.57
N ASP A 68 7.18 -0.89 3.85
CA ASP A 68 6.78 -2.16 4.43
C ASP A 68 7.81 -2.76 5.38
N LEU A 69 7.38 -3.77 6.14
CA LEU A 69 8.20 -4.51 7.07
C LEU A 69 9.14 -5.46 6.32
N VAL A 70 10.43 -5.19 6.42
CA VAL A 70 11.46 -6.17 6.07
C VAL A 70 11.59 -7.17 7.22
N ARG A 71 11.08 -8.39 7.01
CA ARG A 71 11.29 -9.48 7.95
C ARG A 71 12.72 -9.98 7.82
N GLY A 72 13.46 -9.96 8.92
CA GLY A 72 14.85 -10.42 8.94
C GLY A 72 15.23 -10.98 10.29
N ARG A 73 16.22 -11.87 10.29
CA ARG A 73 16.74 -12.49 11.52
C ARG A 73 17.37 -11.46 12.46
N LEU A 74 18.02 -10.43 11.91
CA LEU A 74 18.62 -9.35 12.69
C LEU A 74 17.57 -8.46 13.39
N PRO A 75 16.57 -7.87 12.68
CA PRO A 75 15.46 -7.18 13.34
C PRO A 75 14.75 -8.04 14.39
N LEU A 76 14.55 -9.33 14.10
CA LEU A 76 13.94 -10.26 15.06
C LEU A 76 14.80 -10.46 16.31
N ALA A 77 16.09 -10.73 16.16
CA ALA A 77 17.00 -10.91 17.28
C ALA A 77 17.11 -9.64 18.13
N ALA A 78 17.19 -8.47 17.49
CA ALA A 78 17.22 -7.18 18.18
C ALA A 78 15.92 -6.93 18.97
N PHE A 79 14.76 -7.26 18.40
CA PHE A 79 13.48 -7.19 19.10
C PHE A 79 13.49 -8.07 20.36
N TRP A 80 13.95 -9.33 20.24
CA TRP A 80 14.06 -10.23 21.40
C TRP A 80 15.02 -9.73 22.49
N LEU A 81 16.09 -9.04 22.09
CA LEU A 81 17.12 -8.55 23.02
C LEU A 81 16.68 -7.29 23.80
N VAL A 82 15.82 -6.45 23.21
CA VAL A 82 15.49 -5.10 23.74
C VAL A 82 14.04 -4.97 24.20
N GLN A 83 13.17 -5.95 23.92
CA GLN A 83 11.81 -5.94 24.45
C GLN A 83 11.82 -6.04 26.00
N PRO A 84 10.92 -5.32 26.69
CA PRO A 84 10.81 -5.32 28.15
C PRO A 84 10.38 -6.68 28.73
#